data_AF-A0A2E3AIZ7-F1
#
_entry.id   AF-A0A2E3AIZ7-F1
#
_cell.length_a   1.000
_cell.length_b   1.000
_cell.length_c   1.000
_cell.angle_alpha   90.00
_cell.angle_beta   90.00
_cell.angle_gamma   90.00
#
_symmetry.space_group_name_H-M   'P 1'
#
loop_
_entity.id
_entity.type
_entity.pdbx_description
1 polymer ?
#
loop_
_entity_poly.entity_id
_entity_poly.type
_entity_poly.pdbx_seq_one_letter_code
_entity_poly.pdbx_strand_id
1 'polypeptide(L)'
;MKLKEGTFLVKDIKKRIVNLDKTIKKIRIISTKNSSLIKDKYLKKINKFIDKIHIEESRLAMEAAILSEKIDITEECVRFDSHLQQIQKLFNQNKPVGKKLNFILQELLREANTIGSKSNDVKIINLVIVLKEEIEKIKEQSQNIL
;
A
#
# COMPACT_ATOMS: atom_id res chain seq x y z
N MET A 1 25.92 9.65 -26.18
CA MET A 1 25.67 10.14 -24.81
C MET A 1 24.24 9.82 -24.34
N LYS A 2 23.19 10.23 -25.08
CA LYS A 2 21.77 9.94 -24.79
C LYS A 2 21.41 8.45 -24.49
N LEU A 3 21.99 7.49 -25.22
CA LEU A 3 21.73 6.04 -24.98
C LEU A 3 22.30 5.53 -23.65
N LYS A 4 23.43 6.06 -23.18
CA LYS A 4 24.02 5.67 -21.89
C LYS A 4 23.19 6.21 -20.73
N GLU A 5 22.75 7.47 -20.78
CA GLU A 5 21.86 8.06 -19.77
C GLU A 5 20.54 7.30 -19.62
N GLY A 6 19.90 6.92 -20.74
CA GLY A 6 18.68 6.11 -20.72
C GLY A 6 18.86 4.75 -20.02
N THR A 7 20.01 4.09 -20.17
CA THR A 7 20.28 2.81 -19.49
C THR A 7 20.47 2.95 -17.98
N PHE A 8 21.12 4.03 -17.52
CA PHE A 8 21.28 4.31 -16.09
C PHE A 8 19.94 4.65 -15.42
N LEU A 9 19.12 5.48 -16.07
CA LEU A 9 17.80 5.87 -15.60
C LEU A 9 16.83 4.67 -15.49
N VAL A 10 16.79 3.78 -16.50
CA VAL A 10 15.97 2.56 -16.43
C VAL A 10 16.44 1.62 -15.31
N LYS A 11 17.75 1.53 -15.08
CA LYS A 11 18.31 0.72 -13.99
C LYS A 11 17.89 1.27 -12.62
N ASP A 12 17.89 2.60 -12.45
CA ASP A 12 17.43 3.20 -11.19
C ASP A 12 15.93 3.00 -10.97
N ILE A 13 15.09 3.22 -11.99
CA ILE A 13 13.65 2.95 -11.88
C ILE A 13 13.38 1.50 -11.48
N LYS A 14 14.08 0.52 -12.08
CA LYS A 14 13.97 -0.89 -11.68
C LYS A 14 14.34 -1.11 -10.20
N LYS A 15 15.38 -0.45 -9.71
CA LYS A 15 15.77 -0.51 -8.29
C LYS A 15 14.67 0.05 -7.38
N ARG A 16 14.03 1.16 -7.76
CA ARG A 16 12.91 1.76 -7.01
C ARG A 16 11.69 0.86 -6.97
N ILE A 17 11.35 0.21 -8.08
CA ILE A 17 10.26 -0.77 -8.14
C ILE A 17 10.52 -1.94 -7.18
N VAL A 18 11.77 -2.41 -7.08
CA VAL A 18 12.15 -3.44 -6.09
C VAL A 18 11.99 -2.91 -4.65
N ASN A 19 12.30 -1.64 -4.39
CA ASN A 19 12.07 -1.03 -3.08
C ASN A 19 10.56 -0.93 -2.75
N LEU A 20 9.73 -0.55 -3.71
CA LEU A 20 8.26 -0.55 -3.55
C LEU A 20 7.75 -1.95 -3.19
N ASP A 21 8.15 -2.99 -3.93
CA ASP A 21 7.77 -4.39 -3.66
C ASP A 21 8.19 -4.86 -2.27
N LYS A 22 9.42 -4.55 -1.85
CA LYS A 22 9.89 -4.87 -0.48
C LYS A 22 9.09 -4.14 0.59
N THR A 23 8.71 -2.90 0.33
CA THR A 23 8.03 -2.04 1.30
C THR A 23 6.58 -2.47 1.47
N ILE A 24 5.85 -2.75 0.39
CA ILE A 24 4.46 -3.24 0.47
C ILE A 24 4.39 -4.63 1.14
N LYS A 25 5.37 -5.51 0.92
CA LYS A 25 5.48 -6.79 1.64
C LYS A 25 5.66 -6.61 3.14
N LYS A 26 6.46 -5.63 3.58
CA LYS A 26 6.62 -5.30 5.01
C LYS A 26 5.30 -4.79 5.61
N ILE A 27 4.58 -3.92 4.89
CA ILE A 27 3.26 -3.44 5.32
C ILE A 27 2.30 -4.61 5.52
N ARG A 28 2.23 -5.55 4.57
CA ARG A 28 1.38 -6.74 4.68
C ARG A 28 1.72 -7.58 5.91
N ILE A 29 3.00 -7.85 6.16
CA ILE A 29 3.44 -8.61 7.35
C ILE A 29 3.01 -7.93 8.65
N ILE A 30 3.13 -6.60 8.75
CA ILE A 30 2.73 -5.85 9.94
C ILE A 30 1.21 -5.87 10.09
N SER A 31 0.48 -5.63 9.00
CA SER A 31 -0.98 -5.65 8.97
C SER A 31 -1.55 -6.99 9.45
N THR A 32 -1.08 -8.11 8.90
CA THR A 32 -1.55 -9.46 9.31
C THR A 32 -1.25 -9.76 10.77
N LYS A 33 -0.06 -9.38 11.27
CA LYS A 33 0.29 -9.53 12.69
C LYS A 33 -0.65 -8.72 13.58
N ASN A 34 -0.93 -7.48 13.19
CA ASN A 34 -1.80 -6.59 13.95
C ASN A 34 -3.24 -7.09 14.01
N SER A 35 -3.81 -7.61 12.92
CA SER A 35 -5.19 -8.13 12.90
C SER A 35 -5.44 -9.18 14.00
N SER A 36 -4.48 -10.07 14.25
CA SER A 36 -4.58 -11.07 15.33
C SER A 36 -4.55 -10.46 16.74
N LEU A 37 -3.61 -9.54 16.99
CA LEU A 37 -3.44 -8.87 18.29
C LEU A 37 -4.59 -7.91 18.62
N ILE A 38 -5.12 -7.26 17.59
CA ILE A 38 -6.18 -6.27 17.68
C ILE A 38 -7.49 -6.94 18.07
N LYS A 39 -7.82 -8.11 17.48
CA LYS A 39 -9.00 -8.90 17.81
C LYS A 39 -9.08 -9.20 19.32
N ASP A 40 -8.02 -9.75 19.89
CA ASP A 40 -7.98 -10.12 21.30
C ASP A 40 -8.06 -8.90 22.23
N LYS A 41 -7.43 -7.78 21.84
CA LYS A 41 -7.46 -6.53 22.59
C LYS A 41 -8.85 -5.90 22.61
N TYR A 42 -9.55 -5.88 21.47
CA TYR A 42 -10.92 -5.35 21.40
C TYR A 42 -11.90 -6.25 22.15
N LEU A 43 -11.83 -7.58 21.99
CA LEU A 43 -12.67 -8.50 22.76
C LEU A 43 -12.50 -8.32 24.27
N LYS A 44 -11.26 -8.21 24.77
CA LYS A 44 -11.01 -7.92 26.20
C LYS A 44 -11.57 -6.58 26.65
N LYS A 45 -11.44 -5.54 25.83
CA LYS A 45 -12.01 -4.21 26.15
C LYS A 45 -13.53 -4.25 26.18
N ILE A 46 -14.15 -4.88 25.18
CA ILE A 46 -15.60 -5.04 25.06
C ILE A 46 -16.14 -5.81 26.27
N ASN A 47 -15.57 -6.96 26.59
CA ASN A 47 -15.99 -7.77 27.75
C ASN A 47 -15.87 -7.00 29.08
N LYS A 48 -14.89 -6.10 29.22
CA LYS A 48 -14.75 -5.25 30.42
C LYS A 48 -15.89 -4.24 30.59
N PHE A 49 -16.58 -3.86 29.51
CA PHE A 49 -17.68 -2.90 29.54
C PHE A 49 -19.06 -3.55 29.44
N ILE A 50 -19.17 -4.74 28.82
CA ILE A 50 -20.44 -5.48 28.65
C ILE A 50 -21.12 -5.76 29.98
N ASP A 51 -20.39 -6.11 31.04
CA ASP A 51 -21.00 -6.39 32.36
C ASP A 51 -21.73 -5.18 32.97
N LYS A 52 -21.52 -3.97 32.44
CA LYS A 52 -22.12 -2.72 32.94
C LYS A 52 -23.25 -2.19 32.07
N ILE A 53 -23.51 -2.78 30.89
CA ILE A 53 -24.46 -2.26 29.91
C ILE A 53 -25.09 -3.44 29.17
N HIS A 54 -26.43 -3.50 29.14
CA HIS A 54 -27.11 -4.46 28.27
C HIS A 54 -26.92 -4.03 26.80
N ILE A 55 -26.08 -4.76 26.06
CA ILE A 55 -25.79 -4.49 24.64
C ILE A 55 -26.43 -5.60 23.80
N GLU A 56 -27.17 -5.22 22.77
CA GLU A 56 -27.66 -6.17 21.77
C GLU A 56 -26.50 -6.74 20.96
N GLU A 57 -26.37 -8.07 20.92
CA GLU A 57 -25.28 -8.77 20.22
C GLU A 57 -25.23 -8.46 18.72
N SER A 58 -26.40 -8.29 18.10
CA SER A 58 -26.54 -7.90 16.68
C SER A 58 -25.89 -6.54 16.39
N ARG A 59 -26.09 -5.55 17.27
CA ARG A 59 -25.49 -4.23 17.16
C ARG A 59 -23.97 -4.30 17.34
N LEU A 60 -23.51 -5.10 18.30
CA LEU A 60 -22.08 -5.30 18.53
C LEU A 60 -21.39 -5.95 17.31
N ALA A 61 -22.01 -6.97 16.72
CA ALA A 61 -21.50 -7.63 15.52
C ALA A 61 -21.44 -6.68 14.32
N MET A 62 -22.47 -5.84 14.13
CA MET A 62 -22.51 -4.83 13.06
C MET A 62 -21.39 -3.79 13.21
N GLU A 63 -21.21 -3.23 14.41
CA GLU A 63 -20.14 -2.25 14.68
C GLU A 63 -18.75 -2.88 14.49
N ALA A 64 -18.57 -4.13 14.94
CA ALA A 64 -17.32 -4.86 14.73
C ALA A 64 -17.01 -5.07 13.24
N ALA A 65 -18.02 -5.41 12.43
CA ALA A 65 -17.86 -5.55 10.98
C ALA A 65 -17.46 -4.22 10.31
N ILE A 66 -18.17 -3.13 10.63
CA ILE A 66 -17.88 -1.78 10.09
C ILE A 66 -16.46 -1.34 10.47
N LEU A 67 -16.05 -1.57 11.72
CA LEU A 67 -14.71 -1.23 12.18
C LEU A 67 -13.63 -2.08 11.50
N SER A 68 -13.89 -3.38 11.29
CA SER A 68 -12.99 -4.28 10.59
C SER A 68 -12.73 -3.80 9.16
N GLU A 69 -13.78 -3.40 8.44
CA GLU A 69 -13.67 -2.90 7.07
C GLU A 69 -12.89 -1.57 7.00
N LYS A 70 -13.07 -0.69 7.99
CA LYS A 70 -12.36 0.59 8.07
C LYS A 70 -10.85 0.47 8.28
N ILE A 71 -10.39 -0.61 8.91
CA ILE A 71 -8.96 -0.82 9.24
C ILE A 71 -8.29 -1.87 8.33
N ASP A 72 -9.07 -2.59 7.53
CA ASP A 72 -8.54 -3.58 6.60
C ASP A 72 -7.94 -2.90 5.36
N ILE A 73 -6.65 -3.16 5.16
CA ILE A 73 -5.84 -2.66 4.02
C ILE A 73 -5.46 -3.77 3.03
N THR A 74 -6.07 -4.96 3.18
CA THR A 74 -5.72 -6.15 2.40
C THR A 74 -5.94 -5.92 0.91
N GLU A 75 -7.08 -5.32 0.55
CA GLU A 75 -7.43 -5.05 -0.83
C GLU A 75 -6.44 -4.08 -1.50
N GLU A 76 -6.11 -2.99 -0.81
CA GLU A 76 -5.18 -1.97 -1.28
C GLU A 76 -3.80 -2.58 -1.51
N CYS A 77 -3.33 -3.45 -0.60
CA CYS A 77 -2.07 -4.15 -0.77
C CYS A 77 -2.09 -5.08 -1.99
N VAL A 78 -3.20 -5.76 -2.27
CA VAL A 78 -3.34 -6.65 -3.44
C VAL A 78 -3.37 -5.84 -4.74
N ARG A 79 -4.11 -4.73 -4.76
CA ARG A 79 -4.14 -3.80 -5.90
C ARG A 79 -2.76 -3.20 -6.16
N PHE A 80 -2.05 -2.78 -5.12
CA PHE A 80 -0.68 -2.27 -5.22
C PHE A 80 0.26 -3.28 -5.89
N ASP A 81 0.22 -4.55 -5.48
CA ASP A 81 1.02 -5.62 -6.11
C ASP A 81 0.66 -5.81 -7.59
N SER A 82 -0.63 -5.78 -7.93
CA SER A 82 -1.09 -5.87 -9.32
C SER A 82 -0.53 -4.73 -10.17
N HIS A 83 -0.52 -3.51 -9.64
CA HIS A 83 0.06 -2.35 -10.32
C HIS A 83 1.58 -2.49 -10.50
N LEU A 84 2.32 -3.00 -9.49
CA LEU A 84 3.75 -3.29 -9.64
C LEU A 84 4.03 -4.33 -10.74
N GLN A 85 3.23 -5.39 -10.82
CA GLN A 85 3.33 -6.38 -11.88
C GLN A 85 3.06 -5.78 -13.27
N GLN A 86 2.10 -4.85 -13.37
CA GLN A 86 1.83 -4.14 -14.63
C GLN A 86 3.02 -3.27 -15.07
N ILE A 87 3.69 -2.59 -14.14
CA ILE A 87 4.91 -1.83 -14.44
C ILE A 87 6.02 -2.76 -14.95
N GLN A 88 6.23 -3.91 -14.31
CA GLN A 88 7.24 -4.88 -14.77
C GLN A 88 6.97 -5.37 -16.19
N LYS A 89 5.69 -5.64 -16.52
CA LYS A 89 5.27 -6.02 -17.87
C LYS A 89 5.51 -4.90 -18.89
N LEU A 90 5.34 -3.63 -18.50
CA LEU A 90 5.57 -2.49 -19.39
C LEU A 90 7.02 -2.37 -19.84
N PHE A 91 7.98 -2.57 -18.92
CA PHE A 91 9.40 -2.49 -19.26
C PHE A 91 9.88 -3.58 -20.22
N ASN A 92 9.07 -4.62 -20.46
CA ASN A 92 9.35 -5.69 -21.42
C ASN A 92 8.73 -5.44 -22.81
N GLN A 93 8.04 -4.30 -23.03
CA GLN A 93 7.39 -3.96 -24.30
C GLN A 93 8.27 -3.01 -25.12
N ASN A 94 8.44 -3.27 -26.43
CA ASN A 94 9.12 -2.38 -27.39
C ASN A 94 8.25 -1.19 -27.84
N LYS A 95 7.49 -0.58 -26.92
CA LYS A 95 6.59 0.56 -27.21
C LYS A 95 6.86 1.70 -26.23
N PRO A 96 6.55 2.97 -26.60
CA PRO A 96 6.64 4.09 -25.67
C PRO A 96 5.71 3.86 -24.46
N VAL A 97 6.31 3.75 -23.27
CA VAL A 97 5.60 3.35 -22.04
C VAL A 97 5.21 4.52 -21.13
N GLY A 98 5.63 5.75 -21.45
CA GLY A 98 5.53 6.92 -20.57
C GLY A 98 4.14 7.23 -20.03
N LYS A 99 3.14 7.39 -20.91
CA LYS A 99 1.75 7.68 -20.51
C LYS A 99 1.16 6.58 -19.63
N LYS A 100 1.46 5.32 -19.94
CA LYS A 100 0.94 4.16 -19.20
C LYS A 100 1.65 3.98 -17.86
N LEU A 101 2.95 4.25 -17.80
CA LEU A 101 3.71 4.30 -16.55
C LEU A 101 3.14 5.38 -15.62
N ASN A 102 2.89 6.59 -16.12
CA ASN A 102 2.28 7.68 -15.33
C ASN A 102 0.91 7.29 -14.74
N PHE A 103 0.07 6.64 -15.54
CA PHE A 103 -1.22 6.14 -15.05
C PHE A 103 -1.04 5.13 -13.90
N ILE A 104 -0.13 4.17 -14.02
CA ILE A 104 0.06 3.17 -12.96
C ILE A 104 0.70 3.81 -11.71
N LEU A 105 1.60 4.79 -11.86
CA LEU A 105 2.15 5.52 -10.72
C LEU A 105 1.07 6.30 -9.96
N GLN A 106 0.07 6.85 -10.66
CA GLN A 106 -1.08 7.49 -10.03
C GLN A 106 -1.93 6.49 -9.23
N GLU A 107 -2.19 5.30 -9.79
CA GLU A 107 -2.94 4.27 -9.07
C GLU A 107 -2.14 3.75 -7.85
N LEU A 108 -0.82 3.54 -7.98
CA LEU A 108 0.03 3.19 -6.83
C LEU A 108 -0.04 4.25 -5.72
N LEU A 109 -0.04 5.54 -6.10
CA LEU A 109 -0.16 6.64 -5.13
C LEU A 109 -1.53 6.64 -4.44
N ARG A 110 -2.60 6.35 -5.19
CA ARG A 110 -3.95 6.19 -4.64
C ARG A 110 -3.98 5.06 -3.60
N GLU A 111 -3.47 3.88 -3.94
CA GLU A 111 -3.43 2.75 -3.01
C GLU A 111 -2.59 3.07 -1.76
N ALA A 112 -1.42 3.73 -1.92
CA ALA A 112 -0.60 4.16 -0.78
C ALA A 112 -1.33 5.17 0.13
N ASN A 113 -2.13 6.09 -0.44
CA ASN A 113 -2.93 7.03 0.35
C ASN A 113 -4.02 6.31 1.16
N THR A 114 -4.72 5.35 0.55
CA THR A 114 -5.78 4.58 1.22
C THR A 114 -5.20 3.69 2.33
N ILE A 115 -4.05 3.04 2.11
CA ILE A 115 -3.33 2.30 3.16
C ILE A 115 -2.99 3.23 4.33
N GLY A 116 -2.50 4.44 4.02
CA GLY A 116 -2.16 5.43 5.04
C GLY A 116 -3.36 5.91 5.86
N SER A 117 -4.52 6.14 5.22
CA SER A 117 -5.71 6.65 5.91
C SER A 117 -6.45 5.58 6.73
N LYS A 118 -6.34 4.30 6.34
CA LYS A 118 -6.93 3.16 7.07
C LYS A 118 -6.03 2.60 8.17
N SER A 119 -4.76 3.00 8.22
CA SER A 119 -3.79 2.47 9.19
C SER A 119 -3.51 3.43 10.34
N ASN A 120 -3.64 2.92 11.57
CA ASN A 120 -3.24 3.62 12.80
C ASN A 120 -1.86 3.18 13.33
N ASP A 121 -1.18 2.24 12.67
CA ASP A 121 0.15 1.79 13.07
C ASP A 121 1.23 2.74 12.51
N VAL A 122 2.00 3.36 13.40
CA VAL A 122 3.10 4.28 13.08
C VAL A 122 4.13 3.65 12.14
N LYS A 123 4.40 2.34 12.27
CA LYS A 123 5.32 1.63 11.38
C LYS A 123 4.77 1.54 9.97
N ILE A 124 3.47 1.26 9.82
CA ILE A 124 2.82 1.26 8.50
C ILE A 124 2.81 2.67 7.93
N ILE A 125 2.49 3.70 8.72
CA ILE A 125 2.48 5.10 8.29
C ILE A 125 3.87 5.51 7.75
N ASN A 126 4.94 5.16 8.46
CA ASN A 126 6.31 5.43 8.01
C ASN A 126 6.64 4.69 6.70
N LEU A 127 6.21 3.45 6.54
CA LEU A 127 6.41 2.70 5.29
C LEU A 127 5.58 3.28 4.14
N VAL A 128 4.39 3.82 4.40
CA VAL A 128 3.57 4.52 3.41
C VAL A 128 4.28 5.78 2.91
N ILE A 129 4.94 6.54 3.79
CA ILE A 129 5.76 7.69 3.38
C ILE A 129 6.87 7.23 2.41
N VAL A 130 7.57 6.14 2.74
CA VAL A 130 8.59 5.56 1.85
C VAL A 130 8.01 5.14 0.50
N LEU A 131 6.81 4.54 0.46
CA LEU A 131 6.14 4.22 -0.81
C LEU A 131 5.90 5.48 -1.64
N LYS A 132 5.36 6.54 -1.04
CA LYS A 132 5.06 7.80 -1.74
C LYS A 132 6.31 8.46 -2.29
N GLU A 133 7.39 8.49 -1.51
CA GLU A 133 8.68 9.03 -1.96
C GLU A 133 9.26 8.26 -3.15
N GLU A 134 9.22 6.93 -3.12
CA GLU A 134 9.71 6.12 -4.24
C GLU A 134 8.84 6.31 -5.50
N ILE A 135 7.51 6.43 -5.36
CA ILE A 135 6.60 6.72 -6.47
C ILE A 135 6.92 8.08 -7.10
N GLU A 136 7.11 9.12 -6.29
CA GLU A 136 7.42 10.46 -6.82
C GLU A 136 8.79 10.48 -7.51
N LYS A 137 9.81 9.83 -6.95
CA LYS A 137 11.13 9.71 -7.60
C LYS A 137 11.06 8.97 -8.93
N ILE A 138 10.24 7.91 -9.05
CA ILE A 138 10.03 7.24 -10.35
C ILE A 138 9.33 8.18 -11.34
N LYS A 139 8.34 8.95 -10.88
CA LYS A 139 7.61 9.90 -11.70
C LYS A 139 8.52 11.00 -12.25
N GLU A 140 9.34 11.63 -11.40
CA GLU A 140 10.36 12.61 -11.81
C GLU A 140 11.32 12.03 -12.85
N GLN A 141 11.83 10.81 -12.62
CA GLN A 141 12.72 10.14 -13.56
C GLN A 141 12.04 9.82 -14.88
N SER A 142 10.77 9.43 -14.87
CA SER A 142 10.02 9.14 -16.09
C SER A 142 9.84 10.38 -16.98
N GLN A 143 9.72 11.56 -16.37
CA GLN A 143 9.63 12.84 -17.09
C GLN A 143 10.99 13.27 -17.67
N ASN A 144 12.10 12.87 -17.04
CA ASN A 144 13.45 13.16 -17.54
C ASN A 144 13.91 12.23 -18.69
N ILE A 145 13.20 11.11 -18.93
CA ILE A 145 13.53 10.11 -19.97
C ILE A 145 12.72 10.34 -21.27
N LEU A 146 11.51 10.88 -21.16
CA LEU A 146 10.57 11.11 -22.27
C LEU A 146 10.77 12.48 -22.92
#